data_AF-A0A510L6M9-F1
#
_entry.id   AF-A0A510L6M9-F1
#
_cell.length_a   1.000
_cell.length_b   1.000
_cell.length_c   1.000
_cell.angle_alpha   90.00
_cell.angle_beta   90.00
_cell.angle_gamma   90.00
#
_symmetry.space_group_name_H-M   'P 1'
#
loop_
_entity.id
_entity.type
_entity.pdbx_description
1 polymer ?
#
loop_
_entity_poly.entity_id
_entity_poly.type
_entity_poly.pdbx_seq_one_letter_code
_entity_poly.pdbx_strand_id
1 'polypeptide(L)' 'MKKIIMLAILAMTTFSCSLLDNEAYQEMKRDRAERGVRCYERYDGHVRCEDRYGNREY' A
#
# COMPACT_ATOMS: atom_id res chain seq x y z
N MET A 1 -22.22 9.83 -27.97
CA MET A 1 -21.05 8.98 -28.28
C MET A 1 -19.74 9.56 -27.71
N LYS A 2 -19.19 10.67 -28.23
CA LYS A 2 -17.89 11.24 -27.78
C LYS A 2 -17.77 11.53 -26.27
N LYS A 3 -18.86 11.98 -25.62
CA LYS A 3 -18.88 12.23 -24.16
C LYS A 3 -18.78 10.94 -23.33
N ILE A 4 -19.34 9.82 -23.81
CA ILE A 4 -19.33 8.54 -23.08
C ILE A 4 -17.93 7.93 -23.11
N ILE A 5 -17.22 8.05 -24.24
CA ILE A 5 -15.83 7.57 -24.38
C ILE A 5 -14.90 8.32 -23.42
N MET A 6 -15.06 9.65 -23.31
CA MET A 6 -14.29 10.47 -22.36
C MET A 6 -14.55 10.06 -20.90
N LEU A 7 -15.80 9.81 -20.53
CA LEU A 7 -16.16 9.36 -19.18
C LEU A 7 -15.61 7.96 -18.87
N ALA A 8 -15.62 7.05 -19.84
CA ALA A 8 -15.05 5.72 -19.69
C ALA A 8 -13.53 5.77 -19.47
N ILE A 9 -12.81 6.62 -20.21
CA ILE A 9 -11.37 6.83 -20.02
C ILE A 9 -11.09 7.41 -18.63
N LEU A 10 -11.84 8.44 -18.22
CA LEU A 10 -11.68 9.05 -16.90
C LEU A 10 -11.89 8.02 -15.77
N ALA A 11 -12.96 7.21 -15.88
CA ALA A 11 -13.23 6.14 -14.95
C ALA A 11 -12.08 5.13 -14.91
N MET A 12 -11.60 4.63 -16.06
CA MET A 12 -10.48 3.70 -16.10
C MET A 12 -9.22 4.28 -15.44
N THR A 13 -8.91 5.56 -15.65
CA THR A 13 -7.74 6.20 -15.01
C THR A 13 -7.85 6.34 -13.49
N THR A 14 -9.05 6.58 -12.94
CA THR A 14 -9.23 6.68 -11.48
C THR A 14 -9.26 5.30 -10.81
N PHE A 15 -9.82 4.30 -11.48
CA PHE A 15 -9.81 2.92 -11.00
C PHE A 15 -8.40 2.31 -11.05
N SER A 16 -7.58 2.63 -12.05
CA SER A 16 -6.23 2.07 -12.17
C SER A 16 -5.32 2.46 -11.02
N CYS A 17 -5.32 3.73 -10.57
CA CYS A 17 -4.50 4.13 -9.42
C CYS A 17 -5.00 3.46 -8.12
N SER A 18 -6.31 3.43 -7.91
CA SER A 18 -6.91 2.92 -6.67
C SER A 18 -6.78 1.40 -6.51
N LEU A 19 -6.83 0.64 -7.62
CA LEU A 19 -6.69 -0.82 -7.61
C LEU A 19 -5.24 -1.25 -7.36
N LEU A 20 -4.29 -0.62 -8.07
CA LEU A 20 -2.86 -0.95 -7.94
C LEU A 20 -2.34 -0.66 -6.53
N ASP A 21 -2.77 0.46 -5.92
CA ASP A 21 -2.40 0.80 -4.55
C ASP A 21 -2.90 -0.25 -3.54
N ASN A 22 -4.07 -0.85 -3.79
CA ASN A 22 -4.62 -1.87 -2.90
C ASN A 22 -3.86 -3.20 -3.04
N GLU A 23 -3.66 -3.69 -4.27
CA GLU A 23 -2.93 -4.93 -4.52
C GLU A 23 -1.49 -4.86 -3.97
N ALA A 24 -0.76 -3.80 -4.30
CA ALA A 24 0.60 -3.59 -3.81
C ALA A 24 0.64 -3.45 -2.28
N TYR A 25 -0.35 -2.78 -1.67
CA TYR A 25 -0.43 -2.66 -0.21
C TYR A 25 -0.72 -4.01 0.46
N GLN A 26 -1.60 -4.83 -0.10
CA GLN A 26 -1.92 -6.15 0.43
C GLN A 26 -0.71 -7.09 0.32
N GLU A 27 -0.01 -7.08 -0.81
CA GLU A 27 1.23 -7.85 -0.99
C GLU A 27 2.29 -7.42 0.03
N MET A 28 2.55 -6.11 0.15
CA MET A 28 3.49 -5.59 1.13
C MET A 28 3.10 -5.97 2.57
N LYS A 29 1.81 -5.97 2.89
CA LYS A 29 1.31 -6.39 4.21
C LYS A 29 1.51 -7.89 4.45
N ARG A 30 1.31 -8.74 3.43
CA ARG A 30 1.58 -10.18 3.48
C ARG A 30 3.08 -10.44 3.65
N ASP A 31 3.91 -9.82 2.83
CA ASP A 31 5.38 -9.92 2.91
C ASP A 31 5.90 -9.53 4.29
N ARG A 32 5.41 -8.43 4.87
CA ARG A 32 5.77 -8.01 6.22
C ARG A 32 5.33 -9.04 7.25
N ALA A 33 4.12 -9.61 7.12
CA ALA A 33 3.63 -10.65 8.02
C ALA A 33 4.47 -11.94 7.93
N GLU A 34 4.84 -12.37 6.73
CA GLU A 34 5.67 -13.57 6.49
C GLU A 34 7.11 -13.39 7.02
N ARG A 35 7.70 -12.22 6.83
CA ARG A 35 9.01 -11.86 7.40
C ARG A 35 8.94 -11.62 8.92
N GLY A 36 7.74 -11.53 9.48
CA GLY A 36 7.48 -11.24 10.88
C GLY A 36 7.82 -9.81 11.28
N VAL A 37 7.80 -8.88 10.32
CA VAL A 37 8.10 -7.46 10.52
C VAL A 37 6.89 -6.74 11.09
N ARG A 38 7.10 -6.00 12.19
CA ARG A 38 6.08 -5.14 12.82
C ARG A 38 6.57 -3.71 12.84
N CYS A 39 5.77 -2.80 12.28
CA CYS A 39 6.04 -1.37 12.31
C CYS A 39 5.12 -0.67 13.30
N TYR A 40 5.71 0.15 14.16
CA TYR A 40 5.01 0.97 15.14
C TYR A 40 5.22 2.44 14.76
N GLU A 41 4.12 3.19 14.71
CA GLU A 41 4.15 4.63 14.51
C GLU A 41 4.02 5.32 15.86
N ARG A 42 4.94 6.25 16.14
CA ARG A 42 4.89 7.09 17.34
C ARG A 42 4.07 8.35 17.09
N TYR A 43 3.63 9.00 18.17
CA TYR A 43 2.82 10.23 18.10
C TYR A 43 3.53 11.39 17.40
N ASP A 44 4.85 11.34 17.30
CA ASP A 44 5.72 12.30 16.63
C ASP A 44 5.93 12.00 15.12
N GLY A 45 5.24 10.98 14.59
CA GLY A 45 5.33 10.56 13.19
C GLY A 45 6.54 9.66 12.88
N HIS A 46 7.35 9.29 13.87
CA HIS A 46 8.45 8.36 13.64
C HIS A 46 7.94 6.92 13.54
N VAL A 47 8.19 6.28 12.39
CA VAL A 47 7.93 4.85 12.18
C VAL A 47 9.17 4.03 12.56
N ARG A 48 8.95 2.98 13.35
CA ARG A 48 9.97 2.01 13.73
C ARG A 48 9.51 0.60 13.37
N CYS A 49 10.22 -0.04 12.46
CA CYS A 49 9.98 -1.43 12.08
C CYS A 49 10.97 -2.36 12.79
N GLU A 50 10.46 -3.47 13.29
CA GLU A 50 11.23 -4.52 13.94
C GLU A 50 10.96 -5.86 13.25
N ASP A 51 11.99 -6.70 13.09
CA ASP A 51 11.86 -8.08 12.65
C ASP A 51 11.27 -8.98 13.76
N ARG A 52 11.10 -10.28 13.47
CA ARG A 52 10.58 -11.26 14.43
C ARG A 52 11.47 -11.49 15.66
N TYR A 53 12.71 -11.01 15.63
CA TYR A 53 13.70 -11.12 16.70
C TYR A 53 13.87 -9.80 17.49
N GLY A 54 13.17 -8.74 17.09
CA GLY A 54 13.26 -7.40 17.69
C GLY A 54 14.41 -6.54 17.15
N ASN A 55 15.08 -6.94 16.06
CA ASN A 55 16.07 -6.11 15.40
C ASN A 55 15.37 -5.06 14.54
N ARG A 56 15.95 -3.86 14.44
CA ARG A 56 15.40 -2.79 13.60
C ARG A 56 15.59 -3.11 12.12
N GLU A 57 14.49 -3.12 11.37
CA GLU A 57 14.46 -3.27 9.91
C GLU A 57 14.40 -1.87 9.26
N TYR A 58 15.20 -1.64 8.21
CA TYR A 58 15.30 -0.35 7.48
C TYR A 58 14.55 -0.38 6.15
#